data_AF-A0A5B7ARC0-F1
#
_entry.id   AF-A0A5B7ARC0-F1
#
_cell.length_a   1.000
_cell.length_b   1.000
_cell.length_c   1.000
_cell.angle_alpha   90.00
_cell.angle_beta   90.00
_cell.angle_gamma   90.00
#
_symmetry.space_group_name_H-M   'P 1'
#
loop_
_entity.id
_entity.type
_entity.pdbx_description
1 polymer ?
#
loop_
_entity_poly.entity_id
_entity_poly.type
_entity_poly.pdbx_seq_one_letter_code
_entity_poly.pdbx_strand_id
1 'polypeptide(L)'
;MVKLFDSHCHLQDPRIFKMAPQLIRTALDSGVVHFAVNGVSEKDWHLVKQMSDRYPCIIPCFGVHPWYVSERTPNWLNTLKEFFESSPSAAVGEIGLDKGSRGRQIDFMDQVEIFRQQLELAKELK
;
A
#
# COMPACT_ATOMS: atom_id res chain seq x y z
N MET A 1 -24.44 8.31 14.21
CA MET A 1 -22.97 8.25 14.33
C MET A 1 -22.39 8.40 12.93
N VAL A 2 -21.41 9.27 12.74
CA VAL A 2 -20.78 9.48 11.41
C VAL A 2 -19.94 8.26 11.06
N LYS A 3 -20.05 7.77 9.82
CA LYS A 3 -19.19 6.70 9.30
C LYS A 3 -17.95 7.33 8.69
N LEU A 4 -16.77 6.92 9.16
CA LEU A 4 -15.48 7.41 8.69
C LEU A 4 -14.74 6.33 7.90
N PHE A 5 -13.90 6.78 6.97
CA PHE A 5 -12.96 5.95 6.23
C PHE A 5 -11.56 6.45 6.55
N ASP A 6 -10.71 5.59 7.12
CA ASP A 6 -9.29 5.89 7.21
C ASP A 6 -8.68 5.66 5.83
N SER A 7 -8.52 6.75 5.08
CA SER A 7 -8.06 6.71 3.70
C SER A 7 -6.58 6.37 3.56
N HIS A 8 -5.80 6.32 4.65
CA HIS A 8 -4.38 6.02 4.56
C HIS A 8 -3.77 5.57 5.90
N CYS A 9 -3.50 4.27 6.03
CA CYS A 9 -2.74 3.74 7.15
C CYS A 9 -1.78 2.60 6.77
N HIS A 10 -0.88 2.25 7.69
CA HIS A 10 0.12 1.19 7.52
C HIS A 10 0.02 0.17 8.68
N LEU A 11 -1.09 -0.56 8.76
CA LEU A 11 -1.33 -1.52 9.85
C LEU A 11 -0.37 -2.71 9.81
N GLN A 12 0.26 -2.96 8.65
CA GLN A 12 1.32 -3.96 8.48
C GLN A 12 2.68 -3.51 9.03
N ASP A 13 2.84 -2.25 9.45
CA ASP A 13 4.11 -1.72 9.93
C ASP A 13 4.61 -2.50 11.16
N PRO A 14 5.87 -2.98 11.17
CA PRO A 14 6.40 -3.79 12.27
C PRO A 14 6.26 -3.17 13.67
N ARG A 15 6.23 -1.83 13.76
CA ARG A 15 6.07 -1.09 15.02
C ARG A 15 4.72 -1.33 15.67
N ILE A 16 3.67 -1.60 14.88
CA ILE A 16 2.29 -1.74 15.35
C ILE A 16 1.60 -3.04 14.91
N PHE A 17 2.25 -3.87 14.08
CA PHE A 17 1.65 -5.07 13.50
C PHE A 17 0.99 -6.00 14.53
N LYS A 18 1.66 -6.21 15.68
CA LYS A 18 1.13 -7.05 16.76
C LYS A 18 -0.14 -6.47 17.41
N MET A 19 -0.33 -5.16 17.34
CA MET A 19 -1.48 -4.45 17.90
C MET A 19 -2.59 -4.23 16.86
N ALA A 20 -2.33 -4.46 15.57
CA ALA A 20 -3.28 -4.19 14.50
C ALA A 20 -4.67 -4.81 14.73
N PRO A 21 -4.84 -6.06 15.22
CA PRO A 21 -6.17 -6.60 15.51
C PRO A 21 -6.97 -5.77 16.52
N GLN A 22 -6.29 -5.26 17.56
CA GLN A 22 -6.90 -4.41 18.58
C GLN A 22 -7.21 -3.03 18.01
N LEU A 23 -6.28 -2.43 17.26
CA LEU A 23 -6.46 -1.11 16.64
C LEU A 23 -7.65 -1.09 15.68
N ILE A 24 -7.77 -2.10 14.81
CA ILE A 24 -8.90 -2.26 13.88
C ILE A 24 -10.22 -2.33 14.68
N ARG A 25 -10.26 -3.14 15.74
CA ARG A 25 -11.47 -3.28 16.56
C ARG A 25 -11.88 -1.96 17.22
N THR A 26 -10.94 -1.28 17.86
CA THR A 26 -11.19 0.00 18.54
C THR A 26 -11.62 1.09 17.55
N ALA A 27 -11.02 1.13 16.36
CA ALA A 27 -11.40 2.09 15.32
C ALA A 27 -12.81 1.83 14.77
N LEU A 28 -13.18 0.56 14.55
CA LEU A 28 -14.56 0.17 14.19
C LEU A 28 -15.58 0.60 15.25
N ASP A 29 -15.28 0.34 16.54
CA ASP A 29 -16.15 0.74 17.65
C ASP A 29 -16.28 2.28 17.80
N SER A 30 -15.34 3.03 17.20
CA SER A 30 -15.32 4.50 17.18
C SER A 30 -15.94 5.11 15.90
N GLY A 31 -16.43 4.30 14.97
CA GLY A 31 -17.09 4.74 13.74
C GLY A 31 -16.22 4.79 12.47
N VAL A 32 -14.95 4.36 12.54
CA VAL A 32 -14.10 4.15 11.35
C VAL A 32 -14.42 2.79 10.75
N VAL A 33 -15.16 2.77 9.65
CA VAL A 33 -15.76 1.54 9.10
C VAL A 33 -14.93 0.88 8.00
N HIS A 34 -13.97 1.61 7.42
CA HIS A 34 -13.05 1.10 6.40
C HIS A 34 -11.63 1.65 6.60
N PHE A 35 -10.64 0.96 6.02
CA PHE A 35 -9.22 1.33 6.06
C PHE A 35 -8.58 1.06 4.69
N ALA A 36 -7.88 2.04 4.12
CA ALA A 36 -6.96 1.81 3.02
C ALA A 36 -5.58 1.53 3.60
N VAL A 37 -5.16 0.27 3.56
CA VAL A 37 -3.87 -0.17 4.13
C VAL A 37 -2.84 -0.21 3.01
N ASN A 38 -1.85 0.67 3.09
CA ASN A 38 -0.93 0.92 2.00
C ASN A 38 0.37 0.14 2.16
N GLY A 39 0.60 -0.82 1.27
CA GLY A 39 1.92 -1.40 1.06
C GLY A 39 2.89 -0.38 0.49
N VAL A 40 4.17 -0.54 0.79
CA VAL A 40 5.22 0.41 0.37
C VAL A 40 6.29 -0.24 -0.51
N SER A 41 6.37 -1.57 -0.54
CA SER A 41 7.37 -2.31 -1.35
C SER A 41 6.99 -3.79 -1.51
N GLU A 42 7.67 -4.51 -2.40
CA GLU A 42 7.51 -5.98 -2.56
C GLU A 42 7.59 -6.76 -1.22
N LYS A 43 8.34 -6.22 -0.25
CA LYS A 43 8.55 -6.84 1.05
C LYS A 43 7.30 -6.90 1.92
N ASP A 44 6.31 -6.03 1.73
CA ASP A 44 5.16 -5.92 2.64
C ASP A 44 3.79 -6.18 2.01
N TRP A 45 3.70 -6.26 0.67
CA TRP A 45 2.44 -6.54 -0.02
C TRP A 45 1.76 -7.83 0.45
N HIS A 46 2.54 -8.89 0.73
CA HIS A 46 1.99 -10.15 1.25
C HIS A 46 1.31 -9.99 2.61
N LEU A 47 1.80 -9.08 3.47
CA LEU A 47 1.17 -8.78 4.76
C LEU A 47 -0.11 -7.98 4.56
N VAL A 48 -0.07 -6.96 3.70
CA VAL A 48 -1.25 -6.15 3.36
C VAL A 48 -2.38 -7.02 2.79
N LYS A 49 -2.05 -7.93 1.87
CA LYS A 49 -3.00 -8.91 1.33
C LYS A 49 -3.58 -9.81 2.43
N GLN A 50 -2.74 -10.38 3.30
CA GLN A 50 -3.22 -11.21 4.41
C GLN A 50 -4.15 -10.44 5.35
N MET A 51 -3.90 -9.15 5.56
CA MET A 51 -4.78 -8.30 6.36
C MET A 51 -6.13 -8.09 5.68
N SER A 52 -6.18 -7.82 4.37
CA SER A 52 -7.46 -7.70 3.65
C SER A 52 -8.24 -9.01 3.58
N ASP A 53 -7.54 -10.15 3.42
CA ASP A 53 -8.17 -11.48 3.41
C ASP A 53 -8.81 -11.77 4.78
N ARG A 54 -8.23 -11.26 5.87
CA ARG A 54 -8.70 -11.49 7.25
C ARG A 54 -9.76 -10.48 7.71
N TYR A 55 -9.66 -9.23 7.27
CA TYR A 55 -10.50 -8.13 7.73
C TYR A 55 -11.22 -7.45 6.56
N PRO A 56 -12.52 -7.76 6.33
CA PRO A 56 -13.27 -7.21 5.20
C PRO A 56 -13.43 -5.69 5.17
N CYS A 57 -13.14 -4.99 6.29
CA CYS A 57 -13.11 -3.53 6.33
C CYS A 57 -11.85 -2.93 5.68
N ILE A 58 -10.84 -3.74 5.37
CA ILE A 58 -9.58 -3.30 4.76
C ILE A 58 -9.67 -3.38 3.25
N ILE A 59 -9.35 -2.26 2.61
CA ILE A 59 -9.01 -2.16 1.19
C ILE A 59 -7.48 -2.22 1.10
N PRO A 60 -6.90 -3.27 0.51
CA PRO A 60 -5.45 -3.35 0.36
C PRO A 60 -5.00 -2.40 -0.75
N CYS A 61 -3.90 -1.67 -0.53
CA CYS A 61 -3.23 -0.94 -1.59
C CYS A 61 -1.84 -1.52 -1.85
N PHE A 62 -1.49 -1.72 -3.12
CA PHE A 62 -0.16 -2.19 -3.52
C PHE A 62 0.54 -1.18 -4.42
N GLY A 63 1.83 -0.97 -4.13
CA GLY A 63 2.67 0.01 -4.79
C GLY A 63 4.07 0.05 -4.19
N VAL A 64 5.00 0.62 -4.96
CA VAL A 64 6.37 0.93 -4.58
C VAL A 64 6.41 2.43 -4.25
N HIS A 65 6.57 2.73 -2.96
CA HIS A 65 6.76 4.08 -2.47
C HIS A 65 8.15 4.59 -2.90
N PRO A 66 8.32 5.90 -3.23
CA PRO A 66 9.56 6.47 -3.75
C PRO A 66 10.82 6.14 -2.94
N TRP A 67 10.71 5.95 -1.62
CA TRP A 67 11.84 5.57 -0.76
C TRP A 67 12.40 4.18 -1.01
N TYR A 68 11.60 3.26 -1.55
CA TYR A 68 11.96 1.86 -1.73
C TYR A 68 12.21 1.51 -3.20
N VAL A 69 12.20 2.51 -4.09
CA VAL A 69 12.46 2.34 -5.52
C VAL A 69 13.78 1.61 -5.76
N SER A 70 14.87 1.94 -5.06
CA SER A 70 16.17 1.26 -5.23
C SER A 70 16.21 -0.18 -4.72
N GLU A 71 15.21 -0.62 -3.95
CA GLU A 71 15.15 -1.96 -3.36
C GLU A 71 14.33 -2.95 -4.20
N ARG A 72 13.71 -2.46 -5.28
CA ARG A 72 12.87 -3.27 -6.17
C ARG A 72 13.68 -4.36 -6.86
N THR A 73 13.07 -5.52 -7.04
CA THR A 73 13.63 -6.58 -7.88
C THR A 73 13.45 -6.25 -9.35
N PRO A 74 14.21 -6.87 -10.28
CA PRO A 74 13.96 -6.70 -11.72
C PRO A 74 12.54 -7.14 -12.16
N ASN A 75 11.86 -7.98 -11.38
CA ASN A 75 10.54 -8.52 -11.68
C ASN A 75 9.39 -7.79 -10.95
N TRP A 76 9.69 -6.70 -10.22
CA TRP A 76 8.75 -6.03 -9.32
C TRP A 76 7.39 -5.70 -9.95
N LEU A 77 7.37 -5.27 -11.22
CA LEU A 77 6.14 -4.87 -11.90
C LEU A 77 5.24 -6.07 -12.22
N ASN A 78 5.83 -7.20 -12.61
CA ASN A 78 5.07 -8.43 -12.83
C ASN A 78 4.51 -8.95 -11.51
N THR A 79 5.31 -8.95 -10.45
CA THR A 79 4.85 -9.30 -9.10
C THR A 79 3.72 -8.38 -8.65
N LEU A 80 3.81 -7.07 -8.89
CA LEU A 80 2.73 -6.13 -8.58
C LEU A 80 1.42 -6.49 -9.33
N LYS A 81 1.52 -6.84 -10.61
CA LYS A 81 0.36 -7.29 -11.41
C LYS A 81 -0.29 -8.55 -10.83
N GLU A 82 0.50 -9.54 -10.42
CA GLU A 82 0.00 -10.77 -9.77
C GLU A 82 -0.77 -10.48 -8.47
N PHE A 83 -0.35 -9.47 -7.70
CA PHE A 83 -1.07 -9.02 -6.51
C PHE A 83 -2.45 -8.42 -6.84
N PHE A 84 -2.56 -7.66 -7.93
CA PHE A 84 -3.84 -7.13 -8.40
C PHE A 84 -4.76 -8.23 -8.96
N GLU A 85 -4.22 -9.18 -9.71
CA GLU A 85 -4.99 -10.34 -10.21
C GLU A 85 -5.58 -11.18 -9.07
N SER A 86 -4.81 -11.38 -8.00
CA SER A 86 -5.23 -12.15 -6.81
C SER A 86 -6.03 -11.33 -5.79
N SER A 87 -6.16 -10.02 -5.96
CA SER A 87 -6.86 -9.12 -5.03
C SER A 87 -7.70 -8.07 -5.78
N PRO A 88 -8.85 -8.45 -6.39
CA PRO A 88 -9.61 -7.56 -7.27
C PRO A 88 -10.17 -6.28 -6.61
N SER A 89 -10.25 -6.23 -5.28
CA SER A 89 -10.66 -5.03 -4.53
C SER A 89 -9.50 -4.10 -4.17
N ALA A 90 -8.27 -4.42 -4.60
CA ALA A 90 -7.09 -3.64 -4.27
C ALA A 90 -7.03 -2.33 -5.04
N ALA A 91 -6.41 -1.33 -4.43
CA ALA A 91 -6.09 -0.04 -5.07
C ALA A 91 -4.59 0.09 -5.35
N VAL A 92 -4.22 0.98 -6.26
CA VAL A 92 -2.81 1.33 -6.48
C VAL A 92 -2.36 2.32 -5.40
N GLY A 93 -1.35 1.93 -4.62
CA GLY A 93 -0.79 2.75 -3.55
C GLY A 93 0.10 1.96 -2.59
N GLU A 94 1.06 2.56 -1.90
CA GLU A 94 1.44 3.97 -1.99
C GLU A 94 2.47 4.19 -3.10
N ILE A 95 2.21 5.16 -3.99
CA ILE A 95 3.07 5.52 -5.12
C ILE A 95 3.24 7.03 -5.19
N GLY A 96 4.36 7.53 -5.71
CA GLY A 96 4.57 8.97 -5.84
C GLY A 96 6.02 9.37 -5.98
N LEU A 97 6.28 10.64 -5.63
CA LEU A 97 7.60 11.28 -5.69
C LEU A 97 7.91 11.93 -4.35
N ASP A 98 9.16 11.81 -3.89
CA ASP A 98 9.61 12.38 -2.64
C ASP A 98 10.97 13.09 -2.81
N LYS A 99 11.00 14.40 -2.52
CA LYS A 99 12.21 15.26 -2.50
C LYS A 99 12.67 15.62 -1.08
N GLY A 100 12.13 14.96 -0.07
CA GLY A 100 12.52 15.06 1.33
C GLY A 100 13.91 14.48 1.62
N SER A 101 14.27 14.36 2.90
CA SER A 101 15.60 13.90 3.32
C SER A 101 15.90 12.45 2.92
N ARG A 102 14.88 11.57 2.98
CA ARG A 102 15.02 10.15 2.59
C ARG A 102 14.87 9.97 1.08
N GLY A 103 13.86 10.60 0.46
CA GLY A 103 13.65 10.53 -0.99
C GLY A 103 14.83 11.01 -1.80
N ARG A 104 15.55 12.07 -1.36
CA ARG A 104 16.76 12.58 -2.05
C ARG A 104 17.95 11.62 -2.10
N GLN A 105 17.91 10.50 -1.36
CA GLN A 105 18.94 9.46 -1.46
C GLN A 105 18.70 8.52 -2.65
N ILE A 106 17.51 8.58 -3.25
CA ILE A 106 17.12 7.81 -4.43
C ILE A 106 17.21 8.73 -5.65
N ASP A 107 17.73 8.20 -6.77
CA ASP A 107 17.76 8.95 -8.02
C ASP A 107 16.35 9.43 -8.41
N PHE A 108 16.21 10.73 -8.66
CA PHE A 108 14.90 11.33 -8.87
C PHE A 108 14.27 10.88 -10.20
N MET A 109 15.09 10.64 -11.24
CA MET A 109 14.57 10.15 -12.51
C MET A 109 14.09 8.70 -12.38
N ASP A 110 14.74 7.91 -11.53
CA ASP A 110 14.29 6.56 -11.19
C ASP A 110 12.95 6.59 -10.45
N GLN A 111 12.75 7.50 -9.48
CA GLN A 111 11.43 7.68 -8.85
C GLN A 111 10.35 8.06 -9.90
N VAL A 112 10.66 8.97 -10.82
CA VAL A 112 9.72 9.41 -11.87
C VAL A 112 9.33 8.25 -12.80
N GLU A 113 10.28 7.46 -13.26
CA GLU A 113 9.98 6.35 -14.16
C GLU A 113 9.14 5.27 -13.46
N ILE A 114 9.48 4.91 -12.22
CA ILE A 114 8.72 3.91 -11.47
C ILE A 114 7.33 4.42 -11.07
N PHE A 115 7.19 5.70 -10.72
CA PHE A 115 5.88 6.30 -10.49
C PHE A 115 5.02 6.26 -11.76
N ARG A 116 5.58 6.59 -12.92
CA ARG A 116 4.88 6.55 -14.21
C ARG A 116 4.40 5.15 -14.57
N GLN A 117 5.22 4.13 -14.38
CA GLN A 117 4.83 2.73 -14.65
C GLN A 117 3.65 2.29 -13.78
N GLN A 118 3.60 2.73 -12.52
CA GLN A 118 2.49 2.43 -11.62
C GLN A 118 1.21 3.20 -11.96
N LEU A 119 1.32 4.44 -12.47
CA LEU A 119 0.18 5.19 -13.01
C LEU A 119 -0.40 4.53 -14.27
N GLU A 120 0.45 4.01 -15.16
CA GLU A 120 -0.01 3.27 -16.34
C GLU A 120 -0.72 1.98 -15.93
N LEU A 121 -0.18 1.23 -14.96
CA LEU A 121 -0.89 0.08 -14.39
C LEU A 121 -2.24 0.47 -13.79
N ALA A 122 -2.32 1.59 -13.05
CA ALA A 122 -3.58 2.08 -12.49
C ALA A 122 -4.65 2.38 -13.56
N LYS A 123 -4.25 2.78 -14.76
CA LYS A 123 -5.17 3.01 -15.90
C LYS A 123 -5.65 1.70 -16.54
N GLU A 124 -4.84 0.65 -16.48
CA GLU A 124 -5.17 -0.68 -17.03
C GLU A 124 -6.15 -1.45 -16.12
N LEU A 125 -6.06 -1.23 -14.80
CA LEU A 125 -6.96 -1.81 -13.80
C LEU A 125 -8.35 -1.14 -13.88
N LYS A 126 -9.42 -1.94 -13.81
CA LYS A 126 -10.82 -1.50 -13.93
C LYS A 126 -11.55 -1.51 -12.61
#